data_AF-A0A7V3X5G3-F1
#
_entry.id   AF-A0A7V3X5G3-F1
#
_cell.length_a   1.000
_cell.length_b   1.000
_cell.length_c   1.000
_cell.angle_alpha   90.00
_cell.angle_beta   90.00
_cell.angle_gamma   90.00
#
_symmetry.space_group_name_H-M   'P 1'
#
loop_
_entity.id
_entity.type
_entity.pdbx_description
1 polymer ?
#
loop_
_entity_poly.entity_id
_entity_poly.type
_entity_poly.pdbx_seq_one_letter_code
_entity_poly.pdbx_strand_id
1 'polypeptide(L)'
;MGTGLIERVLIGALLVLASVGGSVAQSNLQVYAPVYGRWCGPNHPVNMSRAGPPVDMLDAACMRHDYCVAARGEYNCGCDVSFLNELRGTRWPNPLMQRNARAIYDAIALVPCNSPDGTTLKQTMFAVDLFYDVISGNGMPMDVMDRWRTLFFGY
;
A
#
# COMPACT_ATOMS: atom_id res chain seq x y z
N MET A 1 40.74 -31.43 -27.80
CA MET A 1 39.30 -31.09 -27.76
C MET A 1 38.92 -30.84 -26.30
N GLY A 2 38.85 -29.59 -25.84
CA GLY A 2 38.57 -29.32 -24.41
C GLY A 2 38.58 -27.86 -23.96
N THR A 3 39.14 -26.95 -24.75
CA THR A 3 39.23 -25.52 -24.39
C THR A 3 37.91 -24.75 -24.58
N GLY A 4 37.11 -25.13 -25.58
CA GLY A 4 35.87 -24.41 -25.91
C GLY A 4 34.69 -24.61 -24.94
N LEU A 5 34.68 -25.69 -24.16
CA LEU A 5 33.61 -25.92 -23.16
C LEU A 5 33.84 -25.09 -21.90
N ILE A 6 35.10 -24.99 -21.45
CA ILE A 6 35.49 -24.18 -20.29
C ILE A 6 35.26 -22.70 -20.58
N GLU A 7 35.65 -22.23 -21.77
CA GLU A 7 35.45 -20.84 -22.20
C GLU A 7 33.96 -20.47 -22.27
N ARG A 8 33.12 -21.36 -22.79
CA ARG A 8 31.65 -21.16 -22.83
C ARG A 8 31.01 -21.16 -21.45
N VAL A 9 31.47 -22.00 -20.53
CA VAL A 9 30.98 -22.03 -19.14
C VAL A 9 31.38 -20.75 -18.40
N LEU A 10 32.61 -20.26 -18.60
CA LEU A 10 33.08 -19.02 -17.98
C LEU A 10 32.34 -17.79 -18.52
N ILE A 11 32.12 -17.72 -19.85
CA ILE A 11 31.33 -16.63 -20.47
C ILE A 11 29.88 -16.69 -19.97
N GLY A 12 29.28 -17.88 -19.89
CA GLY A 12 27.93 -18.07 -19.36
C GLY A 12 27.81 -17.64 -17.89
N ALA A 13 28.78 -18.00 -17.05
CA ALA A 13 28.80 -17.62 -15.64
C ALA A 13 29.00 -16.10 -15.45
N LEU A 14 29.85 -15.46 -16.27
CA LEU A 14 30.03 -14.00 -16.26
C LEU A 14 28.74 -13.26 -16.66
N LEU A 15 28.03 -13.76 -17.67
CA LEU A 15 26.77 -13.16 -18.13
C LEU A 15 25.66 -13.28 -17.08
N VAL A 16 25.62 -14.38 -16.32
CA VAL A 16 24.65 -14.58 -15.21
C VAL A 16 24.98 -13.68 -14.01
N LEU A 17 26.26 -13.44 -13.72
CA LEU A 17 26.65 -12.51 -12.65
C LEU A 17 26.37 -11.04 -13.00
N ALA A 18 26.37 -10.69 -14.29
CA ALA A 18 26.07 -9.33 -14.74
C ALA A 18 24.57 -8.98 -14.72
N SER A 19 23.65 -9.95 -14.60
CA SER A 19 22.20 -9.71 -14.62
C SER A 19 21.54 -9.57 -13.25
N VAL A 20 22.25 -9.91 -12.17
CA VAL A 20 21.73 -9.80 -10.78
C VAL A 20 22.01 -8.43 -10.13
N GLY A 21 22.70 -7.52 -10.83
CA GLY A 21 22.97 -6.15 -10.38
C GLY A 21 21.78 -5.18 -10.56
N GLY A 22 20.55 -5.67 -10.43
CA GLY A 22 19.37 -4.82 -10.47
C GLY A 22 19.29 -3.95 -9.23
N SER A 23 19.85 -2.74 -9.29
CA SER A 23 19.59 -1.70 -8.31
C SER A 23 18.08 -1.47 -8.24
N VAL A 24 17.45 -1.90 -7.15
CA VAL A 24 16.12 -1.43 -6.78
C VAL A 24 16.25 0.07 -6.51
N ALA A 25 15.98 0.88 -7.53
CA ALA A 25 15.78 2.31 -7.34
C ALA A 25 14.51 2.44 -6.49
N GLN A 26 14.67 2.63 -5.17
CA GLN A 26 13.61 3.14 -4.31
C GLN A 26 13.26 4.53 -4.85
N SER A 27 12.21 4.59 -5.67
CA SER A 27 11.59 5.86 -6.03
C SER A 27 10.98 6.44 -4.75
N ASN A 28 11.32 7.68 -4.43
CA ASN A 28 10.57 8.51 -3.49
C ASN A 28 9.21 8.83 -4.12
N LEU A 29 8.32 7.83 -4.20
CA LEU A 29 6.94 8.05 -4.59
C LEU A 29 6.26 8.78 -3.43
N GLN A 30 6.31 10.11 -3.47
CA GLN A 30 5.49 10.93 -2.60
C GLN A 30 4.05 10.80 -3.08
N VAL A 31 3.35 9.78 -2.58
CA VAL A 31 1.92 9.61 -2.78
C VAL A 31 1.25 10.82 -2.13
N TYR A 32 0.81 11.78 -2.95
CA TYR A 32 -0.05 12.86 -2.50
C TYR A 32 -1.43 12.26 -2.22
N ALA A 33 -1.60 11.75 -1.01
CA ALA A 33 -2.90 11.38 -0.47
C ALA A 33 -3.43 12.57 0.37
N PRO A 34 -4.72 12.85 0.29
CA PRO A 34 -5.38 13.95 0.95
C PRO A 34 -5.38 13.68 2.44
N VAL A 35 -5.31 14.76 3.18
CA VAL A 35 -5.56 14.75 4.60
C VAL A 35 -7.08 14.73 4.81
N TYR A 36 -7.57 13.69 5.48
CA TYR A 36 -8.95 13.56 5.89
C TYR A 36 -9.03 13.51 7.42
N GLY A 37 -9.96 14.26 7.99
CA GLY A 37 -10.15 14.28 9.44
C GLY A 37 -8.90 14.74 10.20
N ARG A 38 -8.69 14.14 11.37
CA ARG A 38 -7.58 14.47 12.27
C ARG A 38 -6.42 13.49 12.18
N TRP A 39 -6.62 12.35 11.51
CA TRP A 39 -5.67 11.24 11.52
C TRP A 39 -5.33 10.73 10.12
N CYS A 40 -6.27 10.68 9.18
CA CYS A 40 -5.95 10.11 7.87
C CYS A 40 -5.06 11.04 7.02
N GLY A 41 -3.85 10.60 6.67
CA GLY A 41 -3.06 11.22 5.60
C GLY A 41 -1.55 11.05 5.79
N PRO A 42 -0.74 11.23 4.73
CA PRO A 42 0.72 11.23 4.84
C PRO A 42 1.19 12.36 5.75
N ASN A 43 2.03 12.04 6.74
CA ASN A 43 2.53 13.01 7.73
C ASN A 43 1.41 13.75 8.50
N HIS A 44 0.24 13.12 8.65
CA HIS A 44 -0.87 13.62 9.43
C HIS A 44 -1.26 12.59 10.50
N PRO A 45 -1.55 12.99 11.75
CA PRO A 45 -1.37 14.33 12.27
C PRO A 45 0.11 14.66 12.44
N VAL A 46 0.49 15.92 12.16
CA VAL A 46 1.87 16.40 12.41
C VAL A 46 2.25 16.29 13.89
N ASN A 47 1.26 16.36 14.79
CA ASN A 47 1.46 16.16 16.22
C ASN A 47 0.32 15.32 16.80
N MET A 48 0.60 14.02 17.03
CA MET A 48 -0.37 13.06 17.57
C MET A 48 -0.91 13.45 18.96
N SER A 49 -0.12 14.18 19.77
CA SER A 49 -0.57 14.66 21.09
C SER A 49 -1.57 15.82 20.99
N ARG A 50 -1.75 16.41 19.81
CA ARG A 50 -2.64 17.56 19.57
C ARG A 50 -3.75 17.27 18.55
N ALA A 51 -3.80 16.07 17.98
CA ALA A 51 -4.76 15.71 16.93
C ALA A 51 -6.23 15.75 17.40
N GLY A 52 -6.48 15.54 18.70
CA GLY A 52 -7.83 15.44 19.26
C GLY A 52 -8.53 14.11 18.88
N PRO A 53 -9.76 13.87 19.35
CA PRO A 53 -10.48 12.63 19.04
C PRO A 53 -10.80 12.52 17.54
N PRO A 54 -10.89 11.31 16.97
CA PRO A 54 -11.22 11.14 15.55
C PRO A 54 -12.61 11.72 15.23
N VAL A 55 -12.78 12.29 14.04
CA VAL A 55 -14.02 12.97 13.64
C VAL A 55 -15.13 11.99 13.22
N ASP A 56 -14.74 10.79 12.77
CA ASP A 56 -15.66 9.71 12.42
C ASP A 56 -15.00 8.32 12.52
N MET A 57 -15.70 7.29 12.04
CA MET A 57 -15.23 5.91 12.12
C MET A 57 -14.01 5.63 11.23
N LEU A 58 -13.88 6.31 10.08
CA LEU A 58 -12.74 6.14 9.18
C LEU A 58 -11.50 6.84 9.75
N ASP A 59 -11.69 8.04 10.28
CA ASP A 59 -10.65 8.77 10.99
C ASP A 59 -10.16 7.99 12.23
N ALA A 60 -11.05 7.25 12.90
CA ALA A 60 -10.69 6.37 14.01
C ALA A 60 -9.86 5.16 13.57
N ALA A 61 -10.06 4.65 12.35
CA ALA A 61 -9.24 3.58 11.77
C ALA A 61 -7.83 4.09 11.48
N CYS A 62 -7.70 5.28 10.86
CA CYS A 62 -6.42 5.94 10.64
C CYS A 62 -5.69 6.21 11.96
N MET A 63 -6.39 6.70 12.99
CA MET A 63 -5.82 6.90 14.32
C MET A 63 -5.14 5.63 14.88
N ARG A 64 -5.77 4.46 14.72
CA ARG A 64 -5.19 3.18 15.17
C ARG A 64 -3.94 2.81 14.36
N HIS A 65 -3.95 3.06 13.05
CA HIS A 65 -2.79 2.85 12.19
C HIS A 65 -1.63 3.77 12.60
N ASP A 66 -1.90 5.07 12.80
CA ASP A 66 -0.88 6.04 13.21
C ASP A 66 -0.25 5.69 14.56
N TYR A 67 -1.06 5.29 15.54
CA TYR A 67 -0.54 4.81 16.84
C TYR A 67 0.30 3.54 16.71
N CYS A 68 -0.07 2.63 15.79
CA CYS A 68 0.75 1.46 15.52
C CYS A 68 2.11 1.86 14.93
N VAL A 69 2.11 2.75 13.94
CA VAL A 69 3.33 3.27 13.30
C VAL A 69 4.22 3.99 14.31
N ALA A 70 3.65 4.86 15.15
CA ALA A 70 4.39 5.55 16.21
C ALA A 70 5.05 4.59 17.20
N ALA A 71 4.42 3.44 17.49
CA ALA A 71 4.95 2.44 18.42
C ALA A 71 5.96 1.48 17.77
N ARG A 72 5.83 1.20 16.47
CA ARG A 72 6.58 0.13 15.77
C ARG A 72 7.54 0.61 14.69
N GLY A 73 7.57 1.92 14.43
CA GLY A 73 8.37 2.55 13.39
C GLY A 73 7.61 2.78 12.08
N GLU A 74 8.09 3.76 11.31
CA GLU A 74 7.60 4.06 9.97
C GLU A 74 7.68 2.83 9.05
N TYR A 75 6.73 2.74 8.11
CA TYR A 75 6.65 1.66 7.13
C TYR A 75 6.58 0.25 7.74
N ASN A 76 6.04 0.08 8.96
CA ASN A 76 5.90 -1.24 9.54
C ASN A 76 4.82 -2.07 8.83
N CYS A 77 5.20 -3.16 8.13
CA CYS A 77 4.24 -3.98 7.39
C CYS A 77 3.12 -4.58 8.27
N GLY A 78 3.41 -4.87 9.55
CA GLY A 78 2.40 -5.38 10.47
C GLY A 78 1.31 -4.35 10.78
N CYS A 79 1.66 -3.06 10.86
CA CYS A 79 0.69 -1.97 10.99
C CYS A 79 -0.17 -1.84 9.74
N ASP A 80 0.45 -1.85 8.56
CA ASP A 80 -0.28 -1.75 7.29
C ASP A 80 -1.24 -2.92 7.08
N VAL A 81 -0.78 -4.16 7.30
CA VAL A 81 -1.63 -5.35 7.13
C VAL A 81 -2.80 -5.35 8.13
N SER A 82 -2.57 -4.93 9.37
CA SER A 82 -3.65 -4.78 10.35
C SER A 82 -4.67 -3.73 9.89
N PHE A 83 -4.20 -2.61 9.35
CA PHE A 83 -5.05 -1.53 8.86
C PHE A 83 -5.85 -1.96 7.62
N LEU A 84 -5.23 -2.63 6.65
CA LEU A 84 -5.91 -3.18 5.47
C LEU A 84 -7.04 -4.15 5.86
N ASN A 85 -6.78 -5.05 6.82
CA ASN A 85 -7.80 -5.97 7.31
C ASN A 85 -8.96 -5.25 7.99
N GLU A 86 -8.67 -4.19 8.75
CA GLU A 86 -9.70 -3.37 9.37
C GLU A 86 -10.57 -2.66 8.32
N LEU A 87 -9.96 -2.01 7.33
CA LEU A 87 -10.68 -1.30 6.27
C LEU A 87 -11.56 -2.25 5.44
N ARG A 88 -11.04 -3.46 5.15
CA ARG A 88 -11.72 -4.52 4.39
C ARG A 88 -12.88 -5.14 5.16
N GLY A 89 -12.72 -5.37 6.46
CA GLY A 89 -13.70 -6.05 7.31
C GLY A 89 -14.76 -5.13 7.91
N THR A 90 -14.57 -3.82 7.86
CA THR A 90 -15.48 -2.85 8.48
C THR A 90 -16.74 -2.65 7.64
N ARG A 91 -17.91 -2.72 8.30
CA ARG A 91 -19.18 -2.29 7.72
C ARG A 91 -19.34 -0.78 7.91
N TRP A 92 -19.15 -0.02 6.83
CA TRP A 92 -19.18 1.43 6.89
C TRP A 92 -20.62 1.99 6.94
N PRO A 93 -20.87 3.08 7.69
CA PRO A 93 -22.21 3.61 7.96
C PRO A 93 -22.86 4.25 6.73
N ASN A 94 -22.07 4.63 5.72
CA ASN A 94 -22.57 5.19 4.48
C ASN A 94 -21.65 4.86 3.29
N PRO A 95 -22.16 4.93 2.05
CA PRO A 95 -21.39 4.58 0.85
C PRO A 95 -20.19 5.49 0.57
N LEU A 96 -20.25 6.76 0.96
CA LEU A 96 -19.13 7.68 0.78
C LEU A 96 -17.95 7.29 1.67
N MET A 97 -18.22 6.94 2.93
CA MET A 97 -17.21 6.47 3.86
C MET A 97 -16.62 5.12 3.41
N GLN A 98 -17.45 4.21 2.91
CA GLN A 98 -17.00 2.95 2.29
C GLN A 98 -16.04 3.22 1.11
N ARG A 99 -16.41 4.16 0.23
CA ARG A 99 -15.60 4.55 -0.93
C ARG A 99 -14.26 5.13 -0.49
N ASN A 100 -14.26 6.02 0.50
CA ASN A 100 -13.05 6.64 1.01
C ASN A 100 -12.14 5.63 1.72
N ALA A 101 -12.72 4.73 2.52
CA ALA A 101 -12.00 3.62 3.14
C ALA A 101 -11.33 2.72 2.09
N ARG A 102 -12.04 2.42 0.98
CA ARG A 102 -11.48 1.62 -0.10
C ARG A 102 -10.35 2.35 -0.85
N ALA A 103 -10.48 3.66 -1.07
CA ALA A 103 -9.41 4.45 -1.67
C ALA A 103 -8.12 4.45 -0.82
N ILE A 104 -8.25 4.57 0.52
CA ILE A 104 -7.13 4.47 1.46
C ILE A 104 -6.54 3.05 1.45
N TYR A 105 -7.39 2.02 1.47
CA TYR A 105 -6.97 0.62 1.36
C TYR A 105 -6.10 0.40 0.12
N ASP A 106 -6.56 0.85 -1.05
CA ASP A 106 -5.85 0.70 -2.31
C ASP A 106 -4.47 1.37 -2.26
N ALA A 107 -4.38 2.57 -1.68
CA ALA A 107 -3.13 3.31 -1.58
C ALA A 107 -2.14 2.62 -0.63
N ILE A 108 -2.58 2.26 0.59
CA ILE A 108 -1.73 1.58 1.56
C ILE A 108 -1.27 0.24 1.00
N ALA A 109 -2.15 -0.50 0.31
CA ALA A 109 -1.81 -1.82 -0.23
C ALA A 109 -0.70 -1.78 -1.30
N LEU A 110 -0.56 -0.64 -2.00
CA LEU A 110 0.43 -0.47 -3.07
C LEU A 110 1.76 0.14 -2.60
N VAL A 111 1.77 0.90 -1.50
CA VAL A 111 2.99 1.51 -0.95
C VAL A 111 3.87 0.44 -0.28
N PRO A 112 5.18 0.34 -0.62
CA PRO A 112 6.11 -0.58 0.04
C PRO A 112 6.25 -0.33 1.54
N CYS A 113 6.53 -1.40 2.30
CA CYS A 113 6.81 -1.36 3.73
C CYS A 113 8.15 -2.05 4.05
N ASN A 114 8.54 -2.11 5.32
CA ASN A 114 9.86 -2.54 5.81
C ASN A 114 10.23 -4.02 5.59
N SER A 115 9.37 -4.80 4.95
CA SER A 115 9.59 -6.20 4.60
C SER A 115 9.12 -6.48 3.17
N PRO A 116 9.92 -7.18 2.34
CA PRO A 116 9.49 -7.62 1.02
C PRO A 116 8.25 -8.52 1.08
N ASP A 117 8.24 -9.52 1.97
CA ASP A 117 7.11 -10.44 2.12
C ASP A 117 5.84 -9.71 2.55
N GLY A 118 5.97 -8.73 3.46
CA GLY A 118 4.86 -7.87 3.86
C GLY A 118 4.34 -7.01 2.72
N THR A 119 5.23 -6.47 1.89
CA THR A 119 4.85 -5.69 0.69
C THR A 119 4.11 -6.58 -0.31
N THR A 120 4.64 -7.78 -0.59
CA THR A 120 4.00 -8.76 -1.49
C THR A 120 2.64 -9.19 -0.96
N LEU A 121 2.49 -9.39 0.35
CA LEU A 121 1.21 -9.72 0.97
C LEU A 121 0.18 -8.61 0.70
N LYS A 122 0.51 -7.36 1.00
CA LYS A 122 -0.38 -6.20 0.79
C LYS A 122 -0.81 -6.07 -0.67
N GLN A 123 0.15 -6.16 -1.60
CA GLN A 123 -0.13 -6.06 -3.04
C GLN A 123 -0.97 -7.23 -3.54
N THR A 124 -0.78 -8.43 -2.98
CA THR A 124 -1.61 -9.59 -3.28
C THR A 124 -3.03 -9.42 -2.73
N MET A 125 -3.20 -8.87 -1.52
CA MET A 125 -4.53 -8.53 -0.98
C MET A 125 -5.26 -7.56 -1.92
N PHE A 126 -4.58 -6.51 -2.41
CA PHE A 126 -5.14 -5.59 -3.41
C PHE A 126 -5.51 -6.30 -4.70
N ALA A 127 -4.61 -7.10 -5.27
CA ALA A 127 -4.85 -7.80 -6.54
C ALA A 127 -6.03 -8.79 -6.43
N VAL A 128 -6.10 -9.53 -5.31
CA VAL A 128 -7.20 -10.48 -5.06
C VAL A 128 -8.53 -9.74 -4.88
N ASP A 129 -8.57 -8.67 -4.09
CA ASP A 129 -9.81 -7.91 -3.88
C ASP A 129 -10.26 -7.21 -5.17
N LEU A 130 -9.33 -6.66 -5.96
CA LEU A 130 -9.61 -6.09 -7.27
C LEU A 130 -10.19 -7.14 -8.23
N PHE A 131 -9.56 -8.33 -8.30
CA PHE A 131 -10.06 -9.44 -9.10
C PHE A 131 -11.45 -9.87 -8.63
N TYR A 132 -11.66 -9.96 -7.32
CA TYR A 132 -12.95 -10.35 -6.73
C TYR A 132 -14.06 -9.37 -7.10
N ASP A 133 -13.79 -8.07 -7.06
CA ASP A 133 -14.76 -7.03 -7.45
C ASP A 133 -15.18 -7.20 -8.91
N VAL A 134 -14.24 -7.49 -9.80
CA VAL A 134 -14.51 -7.68 -11.23
C VAL A 134 -15.36 -8.91 -11.50
N ILE A 135 -14.98 -10.07 -10.94
CA ILE A 135 -15.70 -11.32 -11.21
C ILE A 135 -17.09 -11.35 -10.56
N SER A 136 -17.28 -10.61 -9.46
CA SER A 136 -18.56 -10.51 -8.77
C SER A 136 -19.46 -9.39 -9.30
N GLY A 137 -18.96 -8.55 -10.22
CA GLY A 137 -19.69 -7.40 -10.73
C GLY A 137 -19.85 -6.25 -9.72
N ASN A 138 -19.04 -6.24 -8.65
CA ASN A 138 -19.04 -5.19 -7.64
C ASN A 138 -18.25 -3.94 -8.06
N GLY A 139 -17.41 -4.05 -9.09
CA GLY A 139 -16.64 -2.92 -9.64
C GLY A 139 -15.75 -3.31 -10.81
N MET A 140 -15.15 -2.31 -11.43
CA MET A 140 -14.19 -2.45 -12.53
C MET A 140 -12.78 -2.10 -12.05
N PRO A 141 -11.71 -2.58 -12.73
CA PRO A 141 -10.35 -2.21 -12.36
C PRO A 141 -10.12 -0.69 -12.36
N MET A 142 -10.81 0.01 -13.27
CA MET A 142 -10.72 1.46 -13.41
C MET A 142 -11.32 2.23 -12.21
N ASP A 143 -12.12 1.58 -11.37
CA ASP A 143 -12.71 2.23 -10.20
C ASP A 143 -11.66 2.56 -9.14
N VAL A 144 -10.49 1.91 -9.15
CA VAL A 144 -9.33 2.30 -8.32
C VAL A 144 -8.96 3.76 -8.63
N MET A 145 -8.88 4.09 -9.92
CA MET A 145 -8.54 5.44 -10.36
C MET A 145 -9.67 6.42 -10.07
N ASP A 146 -10.93 6.03 -10.22
CA ASP A 146 -12.08 6.89 -9.85
C ASP A 146 -12.07 7.21 -8.35
N ARG A 147 -11.88 6.21 -7.50
CA ARG A 147 -11.77 6.36 -6.05
C ARG A 147 -10.65 7.31 -5.65
N TRP A 148 -9.48 7.17 -6.27
CA TRP A 148 -8.36 8.08 -6.05
C TRP A 148 -8.63 9.48 -6.63
N ARG A 149 -9.31 9.59 -7.78
CA ARG A 149 -9.73 10.87 -8.36
C ARG A 149 -10.63 11.65 -7.42
N THR A 150 -11.63 10.98 -6.84
CA THR A 150 -12.56 11.59 -5.90
C THR A 150 -11.89 11.91 -4.56
N LEU A 151 -11.21 10.93 -3.95
CA LEU A 151 -10.63 11.15 -2.62
C LEU A 151 -9.44 12.10 -2.70
N PHE A 152 -8.47 11.82 -3.58
CA PHE A 152 -7.15 12.47 -3.58
C PHE A 152 -7.11 13.77 -4.39
N PHE A 153 -8.02 13.94 -5.34
CA PHE A 153 -8.04 15.08 -6.24
C PHE A 153 -9.35 15.89 -6.24
N GLY A 154 -10.36 15.45 -5.48
CA GLY A 154 -11.56 16.24 -5.19
C GLY A 154 -12.51 16.48 -6.37
N TYR A 155 -12.49 15.61 -7.39
CA TYR A 155 -13.30 15.74 -8.60
C TYR A 155 -14.47 14.74 -8.69
#